data_AF-A0A9D4L4U8-F1
#
_entry.id   AF-A0A9D4L4U8-F1
#
_cell.length_a   1.000
_cell.length_b   1.000
_cell.length_c   1.000
_cell.angle_alpha   90.00
_cell.angle_beta   90.00
_cell.angle_gamma   90.00
#
_symmetry.space_group_name_H-M   'P 1'
#
loop_
_entity.id
_entity.type
_entity.pdbx_description
1 polymer ?
#
loop_
_entity_poly.entity_id
_entity_poly.type
_entity_poly.pdbx_seq_one_letter_code
_entity_poly.pdbx_strand_id
1 'polypeptide(L)'
;MLPDSLLPLCEKLETVLERMEKVVARLNTVVEMSRGVAALEKFNKPESSSIILFQTWDVGRFAEVFTEISDKYSQEMKLKHNVAENICHATDRNTVMFYSACWLHQVYVNNGDDILLESVLLETCHKT
;
A
#
# COMPACT_ATOMS: atom_id res chain seq x y z
N MET A 1 27.17 9.60 17.72
CA MET A 1 25.91 9.76 18.47
C MET A 1 25.04 10.77 17.72
N LEU A 2 23.74 10.52 17.61
CA LEU A 2 22.80 11.44 16.99
C LEU A 2 22.67 12.69 17.87
N PRO A 3 22.65 13.92 17.34
CA PRO A 3 22.40 15.13 18.14
C PRO A 3 21.02 15.08 18.82
N ASP A 4 20.95 15.46 20.11
CA ASP A 4 19.70 15.46 20.90
C ASP A 4 18.60 16.33 20.26
N SER A 5 18.97 17.35 19.49
CA SER A 5 18.03 18.20 18.75
C SER A 5 17.29 17.48 17.62
N LEU A 6 17.79 16.33 17.14
CA LEU A 6 17.15 15.55 16.07
C LEU A 6 16.17 14.50 16.61
N LEU A 7 16.27 14.15 17.90
CA LEU A 7 15.42 13.13 18.51
C LEU A 7 13.91 13.42 18.32
N PRO A 8 13.39 14.64 18.56
CA PRO A 8 11.97 14.93 18.37
C PRO A 8 11.52 14.86 16.90
N LEU A 9 12.45 14.99 15.94
CA LEU A 9 12.16 14.85 14.51
C LEU A 9 12.11 13.37 14.12
N CYS A 10 13.00 12.55 14.67
CA CYS A 10 12.99 11.10 14.50
C CYS A 10 11.72 10.47 15.07
N GLU A 11 11.28 10.87 16.28
CA GLU A 11 10.03 10.40 16.88
C GLU A 11 8.80 10.74 16.02
N LYS A 12 8.77 11.94 15.42
CA LYS A 12 7.72 12.33 14.46
C LYS A 12 7.75 11.47 13.21
N LEU A 13 8.94 11.16 12.70
CA LEU A 13 9.11 10.30 11.52
C LEU A 13 8.61 8.88 11.80
N GLU A 14 8.94 8.34 12.96
CA GLU A 14 8.45 7.04 13.46
C GLU A 14 6.92 7.04 13.58
N THR A 15 6.33 8.07 14.18
CA THR A 15 4.86 8.22 14.26
C THR A 15 4.20 8.22 12.87
N VAL A 16 4.84 8.84 11.86
CA VAL A 16 4.33 8.81 10.48
C VAL A 16 4.45 7.42 9.88
N LEU A 17 5.58 6.73 10.08
CA LEU A 17 5.77 5.35 9.63
C LEU A 17 4.71 4.42 10.20
N GLU A 18 4.48 4.43 11.52
CA GLU A 18 3.46 3.58 12.17
C GLU A 18 2.07 3.77 11.56
N ARG A 19 1.72 5.01 11.22
CA ARG A 19 0.45 5.32 10.55
C ARG A 19 0.41 4.73 9.14
N MET A 20 1.50 4.83 8.39
CA MET A 20 1.60 4.24 7.05
C MET A 20 1.53 2.70 7.12
N GLU A 21 2.25 2.07 8.04
CA GLU A 21 2.19 0.62 8.28
C GLU A 21 0.77 0.16 8.58
N LYS A 22 0.04 0.91 9.44
CA LYS A 22 -1.35 0.59 9.76
C LYS A 22 -2.26 0.63 8.53
N VAL A 23 -2.02 1.56 7.60
CA VAL A 23 -2.76 1.62 6.33
C VAL A 23 -2.44 0.41 5.47
N VAL A 24 -1.16 0.07 5.29
CA VAL A 24 -0.73 -1.10 4.51
C VAL A 24 -1.22 -2.41 5.12
N ALA A 25 -1.20 -2.55 6.44
CA ALA A 25 -1.73 -3.71 7.14
C ALA A 25 -3.23 -3.88 6.91
N ARG A 26 -4.01 -2.79 6.92
CA ARG A 26 -5.44 -2.84 6.58
C ARG A 26 -5.67 -3.26 5.13
N LEU A 27 -4.83 -2.78 4.21
CA LEU A 27 -4.90 -3.16 2.80
C LEU A 27 -4.63 -4.66 2.61
N ASN A 28 -3.59 -5.20 3.26
CA ASN A 28 -3.29 -6.63 3.29
C ASN A 28 -4.45 -7.45 3.87
N THR A 29 -5.11 -6.97 4.94
CA THR A 29 -6.30 -7.65 5.47
C THR A 29 -7.42 -7.73 4.44
N VAL A 30 -7.67 -6.66 3.67
CA VAL A 30 -8.68 -6.67 2.60
C VAL A 30 -8.30 -7.68 1.51
N VAL A 31 -7.02 -7.76 1.14
CA VAL A 31 -6.52 -8.78 0.20
C VAL A 31 -6.83 -10.19 0.68
N GLU A 32 -6.48 -10.53 1.93
CA GLU A 32 -6.74 -11.87 2.46
C GLU A 32 -8.23 -12.20 2.53
N MET A 33 -9.06 -11.23 2.92
CA MET A 33 -10.52 -11.39 2.90
C MET A 33 -11.02 -11.64 1.47
N SER A 34 -10.58 -10.85 0.49
CA SER A 34 -11.01 -10.98 -0.91
C SER A 34 -10.60 -12.33 -1.52
N ARG A 35 -9.40 -12.82 -1.22
CA ARG A 35 -8.94 -14.16 -1.62
C ARG A 35 -9.78 -15.26 -0.99
N GLY A 36 -10.13 -15.11 0.29
CA GLY A 36 -11.04 -16.02 0.98
C GLY A 36 -12.41 -16.10 0.30
N VAL A 37 -12.99 -14.95 -0.06
CA VAL A 37 -14.27 -14.92 -0.79
C VAL A 37 -14.14 -15.55 -2.18
N ALA A 38 -13.06 -15.27 -2.92
CA ALA A 38 -12.81 -15.86 -4.24
C ALA A 38 -12.67 -17.40 -4.16
N ALA A 39 -11.98 -17.91 -3.13
CA ALA A 39 -11.83 -19.34 -2.90
C ALA A 39 -13.18 -20.01 -2.57
N LEU A 40 -13.99 -19.38 -1.73
CA LEU A 40 -15.35 -19.85 -1.41
C LEU A 40 -16.26 -19.84 -2.64
N GLU A 41 -16.16 -18.81 -3.48
CA GLU A 41 -16.91 -18.75 -4.74
C GLU A 41 -16.56 -19.94 -5.66
N LYS A 42 -15.26 -20.21 -5.82
CA LYS A 42 -14.76 -21.32 -6.64
C LYS A 42 -15.20 -22.69 -6.11
N PHE A 43 -15.25 -22.85 -4.78
CA PHE A 43 -15.68 -24.10 -4.15
C PHE A 43 -17.17 -24.40 -4.35
N ASN A 44 -18.02 -23.37 -4.33
CA ASN A 44 -19.47 -23.52 -4.30
C ASN A 44 -20.15 -23.64 -5.68
N LYS A 45 -19.40 -23.70 -6.80
CA LYS A 45 -19.99 -23.65 -8.15
C LYS A 45 -19.53 -24.75 -9.12
N PRO A 46 -20.42 -25.20 -10.03
CA PRO A 46 -20.01 -25.90 -11.25
C PRO A 46 -19.25 -24.93 -12.18
N GLU A 47 -18.23 -25.42 -12.88
CA GLU A 47 -17.11 -24.72 -13.57
C GLU A 47 -17.43 -23.52 -14.50
N SER A 48 -18.68 -23.08 -14.67
CA SER A 48 -19.08 -22.18 -15.76
C SER A 48 -19.90 -20.93 -15.38
N SER A 49 -19.90 -20.47 -14.13
CA SER A 49 -20.54 -19.18 -13.79
C SER A 49 -19.76 -18.37 -12.74
N SER A 50 -19.11 -17.27 -13.13
CA SER A 50 -18.62 -16.26 -12.18
C SER A 50 -19.80 -15.41 -11.67
N ILE A 51 -19.83 -15.09 -10.38
CA ILE A 51 -20.80 -14.17 -9.79
C ILE A 51 -20.12 -12.81 -9.82
N ILE A 52 -20.75 -11.87 -10.53
CA ILE A 52 -20.40 -10.46 -10.42
C ILE A 52 -20.97 -10.00 -9.07
N LEU A 53 -20.11 -9.80 -8.07
CA LEU A 53 -20.48 -9.23 -6.75
C LEU A 53 -20.39 -7.70 -6.74
N PHE A 54 -19.72 -7.11 -7.72
CA PHE A 54 -19.52 -5.66 -7.87
C PHE A 54 -20.36 -5.13 -9.04
N GLN A 55 -19.96 -4.00 -9.67
CA GLN A 55 -20.68 -3.48 -10.83
C GLN A 55 -20.37 -4.33 -12.08
N THR A 56 -19.08 -4.49 -12.37
CA THR A 56 -18.60 -5.23 -13.54
C THR A 56 -17.58 -6.30 -13.20
N TRP A 57 -16.99 -6.27 -12.00
CA TRP A 57 -15.95 -7.22 -11.60
C TRP A 57 -16.53 -8.44 -10.89
N ASP A 58 -15.98 -9.61 -11.21
CA ASP A 58 -16.09 -10.79 -10.36
C ASP A 58 -15.14 -10.71 -9.16
N VAL A 59 -15.30 -11.64 -8.22
CA VAL A 59 -14.52 -11.65 -6.98
C VAL A 59 -13.04 -11.92 -7.23
N GLY A 60 -12.73 -12.75 -8.23
CA GLY A 60 -11.36 -13.05 -8.63
C GLY A 60 -10.63 -11.78 -9.08
N ARG A 61 -11.24 -11.03 -10.00
CA ARG A 61 -10.69 -9.78 -10.52
C ARG A 61 -10.48 -8.75 -9.41
N PHE A 62 -11.44 -8.63 -8.51
CA PHE A 62 -11.32 -7.74 -7.35
C PHE A 62 -10.13 -8.11 -6.46
N ALA A 63 -9.97 -9.40 -6.13
CA ALA A 63 -8.87 -9.89 -5.30
C ALA A 63 -7.49 -9.70 -5.97
N GLU A 64 -7.41 -9.88 -7.29
CA GLU A 64 -6.21 -9.62 -8.08
C GLU A 64 -5.80 -8.15 -8.03
N VAL A 65 -6.74 -7.23 -8.31
CA VAL A 65 -6.44 -5.79 -8.30
C VAL A 65 -6.03 -5.31 -6.92
N PHE A 66 -6.73 -5.75 -5.86
CA PHE A 66 -6.32 -5.41 -4.49
C PHE A 66 -4.95 -5.98 -4.13
N THR A 67 -4.62 -7.18 -4.60
CA THR A 67 -3.27 -7.76 -4.42
C THR A 67 -2.22 -6.86 -5.06
N GLU A 68 -2.43 -6.46 -6.32
CA GLU A 68 -1.48 -5.59 -7.05
C GLU A 68 -1.25 -4.26 -6.32
N ILE A 69 -2.33 -3.61 -5.87
CA ILE A 69 -2.24 -2.37 -5.10
C ILE A 69 -1.48 -2.64 -3.78
N SER A 70 -1.82 -3.69 -3.05
CA SER A 70 -1.19 -4.01 -1.76
C SER A 70 0.30 -4.32 -1.87
N ASP A 71 0.72 -5.01 -2.93
CA ASP A 71 2.13 -5.35 -3.15
C ASP A 71 2.96 -4.09 -3.38
N LYS A 72 2.45 -3.13 -4.17
CA LYS A 72 3.11 -1.84 -4.42
C LYS A 72 3.23 -0.99 -3.16
N TYR A 73 2.15 -0.85 -2.40
CA TYR A 73 2.20 -0.13 -1.12
C TYR A 73 3.09 -0.82 -0.09
N SER A 74 3.12 -2.15 -0.08
CA SER A 74 4.05 -2.92 0.78
C SER A 74 5.51 -2.71 0.38
N GLN A 75 5.79 -2.59 -0.92
CA GLN A 75 7.14 -2.29 -1.41
C GLN A 75 7.55 -0.85 -1.07
N GLU A 76 6.65 0.12 -1.25
CA GLU A 76 6.86 1.51 -0.85
C GLU A 76 7.12 1.61 0.66
N MET A 77 6.38 0.86 1.48
CA MET A 77 6.57 0.84 2.93
C MET A 77 8.00 0.39 3.32
N LYS A 78 8.53 -0.66 2.66
CA LYS A 78 9.92 -1.11 2.87
C LYS A 78 10.93 -0.01 2.56
N LEU A 79 10.70 0.77 1.50
CA LEU A 79 11.53 1.93 1.19
C LEU A 79 11.44 2.99 2.29
N LYS A 80 10.24 3.30 2.79
CA LYS A 80 10.06 4.30 3.85
C LYS A 80 10.77 3.90 5.14
N HIS A 81 10.74 2.62 5.54
CA HIS A 81 11.56 2.13 6.66
C HIS A 81 13.04 2.37 6.42
N ASN A 82 13.55 1.93 5.26
CA ASN A 82 14.96 2.10 4.94
C ASN A 82 15.37 3.58 4.96
N VAL A 83 14.55 4.48 4.41
CA VAL A 83 14.81 5.91 4.45
C VAL A 83 14.86 6.43 5.89
N ALA A 84 13.87 6.09 6.73
CA ALA A 84 13.79 6.59 8.10
C ALA A 84 14.94 6.10 8.99
N GLU A 85 15.35 4.84 8.83
CA GLU A 85 16.49 4.26 9.53
C GLU A 85 17.82 4.91 9.15
N ASN A 86 17.96 5.38 7.91
CA ASN A 86 19.27 5.82 7.39
C ASN A 86 19.42 7.34 7.27
N ILE A 87 18.32 8.11 7.13
CA ILE A 87 18.38 9.56 6.90
C ILE A 87 19.08 10.31 8.04
N CYS A 88 18.93 9.84 9.28
CA CYS A 88 19.53 10.46 10.45
C CYS A 88 21.04 10.17 10.57
N HIS A 89 21.54 9.16 9.85
CA HIS A 89 22.95 8.78 9.80
C HIS A 89 23.71 9.42 8.62
N ALA A 90 23.01 10.11 7.73
CA ALA A 90 23.61 10.77 6.58
C ALA A 90 24.59 11.87 7.01
N THR A 91 25.81 11.85 6.48
CA THR A 91 26.90 12.78 6.85
C THR A 91 27.13 13.88 5.83
N ASP A 92 26.60 13.73 4.61
CA ASP A 92 26.71 14.71 3.53
C ASP A 92 25.33 15.14 3.00
N ARG A 93 25.32 16.34 2.41
CA ARG A 93 24.10 16.97 1.89
C ARG A 93 23.45 16.16 0.76
N ASN A 94 24.24 15.52 -0.11
CA ASN A 94 23.69 14.80 -1.25
C ASN A 94 22.91 13.57 -0.79
N THR A 95 23.44 12.85 0.21
CA THR A 95 22.77 11.71 0.83
C THR A 95 21.48 12.12 1.54
N VAL A 96 21.48 13.23 2.28
CA VAL A 96 20.25 13.77 2.89
C VAL A 96 19.23 14.13 1.81
N MET A 97 19.65 14.78 0.73
CA MET A 97 18.76 15.14 -0.37
C MET A 97 18.19 13.91 -1.08
N PHE A 98 18.99 12.87 -1.28
CA PHE A 98 18.56 11.60 -1.84
C PHE A 98 17.49 10.94 -0.98
N TYR A 99 17.74 10.75 0.32
CA TYR A 99 16.75 10.19 1.24
C TYR A 99 15.49 11.05 1.33
N SER A 100 15.63 12.37 1.30
CA SER A 100 14.48 13.30 1.27
C SER A 100 13.65 13.12 -0.01
N ALA A 101 14.30 12.94 -1.16
CA ALA A 101 13.61 12.67 -2.42
C ALA A 101 12.88 11.31 -2.38
N CYS A 102 13.53 10.26 -1.88
CA CYS A 102 12.91 8.95 -1.67
C CYS A 102 11.76 8.99 -0.66
N TRP A 103 11.78 9.90 0.31
CA TRP A 103 10.67 10.11 1.22
C TRP A 103 9.49 10.82 0.55
N LEU A 104 9.76 11.90 -0.18
CA LEU A 104 8.75 12.74 -0.83
C LEU A 104 8.08 12.06 -2.02
N HIS A 105 8.84 11.32 -2.82
CA HIS A 105 8.32 10.64 -4.01
C HIS A 105 7.98 9.18 -3.69
N GLN A 106 6.81 8.74 -4.13
CA GLN A 106 6.41 7.34 -4.08
C GLN A 106 6.90 6.68 -5.36
N VAL A 107 7.96 5.90 -5.27
CA VAL A 107 8.65 5.35 -6.46
C VAL A 107 8.00 4.03 -6.87
N TYR A 108 7.37 3.34 -5.94
CA TYR A 108 6.68 2.07 -6.17
C TYR A 108 5.17 2.23 -6.32
N VAL A 109 4.62 3.42 -6.05
CA VAL A 109 3.23 3.78 -6.31
C VAL A 109 3.19 4.84 -7.41
N ASN A 110 2.60 4.51 -8.55
CA ASN A 110 2.55 5.36 -9.73
C ASN A 110 1.13 5.87 -10.01
N ASN A 111 0.99 6.83 -10.93
CA ASN A 111 -0.32 7.40 -11.30
C ASN A 111 -1.31 6.35 -11.87
N GLY A 112 -0.83 5.20 -12.36
CA GLY A 112 -1.69 4.09 -12.76
C GLY A 112 -2.37 3.41 -11.57
N ASP A 113 -1.76 3.47 -10.39
CA ASP A 113 -2.31 2.93 -9.14
C ASP A 113 -3.47 3.78 -8.63
N ASP A 114 -3.42 5.10 -8.85
CA ASP A 114 -4.56 5.98 -8.59
C ASP A 114 -5.76 5.56 -9.44
N ILE A 115 -5.55 5.27 -10.73
CA ILE A 115 -6.63 4.81 -11.62
C ILE A 115 -7.18 3.45 -11.16
N LEU A 116 -6.32 2.52 -10.74
CA LEU A 116 -6.75 1.23 -10.20
C LEU A 116 -7.55 1.40 -8.90
N LEU A 117 -7.12 2.27 -8.01
CA LEU A 117 -7.82 2.59 -6.76
C LEU A 117 -9.17 3.27 -7.03
N GLU A 118 -9.23 4.20 -7.98
CA GLU A 118 -10.47 4.83 -8.43
C GLU A 118 -11.43 3.80 -9.04
N SER A 119 -10.91 2.85 -9.83
CA SER A 119 -11.71 1.76 -10.40
C SER A 119 -12.31 0.88 -9.29
N VAL A 120 -11.53 0.57 -8.26
CA VAL A 120 -12.01 -0.15 -7.07
C VAL A 120 -13.14 0.61 -6.35
N LEU A 121 -12.98 1.93 -6.18
CA LEU A 121 -13.99 2.76 -5.50
C LEU A 121 -15.29 2.86 -6.31
N LEU A 122 -15.17 2.91 -7.64
CA LEU A 122 -16.31 2.86 -8.55
C LEU A 122 -17.03 1.51 -8.46
N GLU A 123 -16.29 0.41 -8.58
CA GLU A 123 -16.83 -0.96 -8.55
C GLU A 123 -17.52 -1.31 -7.23
N THR A 124 -17.02 -0.76 -6.11
CA THR A 124 -17.62 -0.94 -4.78
C THR A 124 -18.74 0.05 -4.46
N CYS A 125 -19.14 0.89 -5.43
CA CYS A 125 -20.18 1.91 -5.28
C CYS A 125 -19.91 2.92 -4.15
N HIS A 126 -18.63 3.19 -3.85
CA HIS A 126 -18.23 4.11 -2.79
C HIS A 126 -18.12 5.57 -3.28
N LYS A 127 -18.02 5.78 -4.60
CA LYS A 127 -18.15 7.09 -5.25
C LYS A 127 -19.37 7.06 -6.18
N THR A 128 -20.51 7.54 -5.69
CA THR A 128 -21.72 7.85 -6.48
C THR A 128 -21.93 9.34 -6.53
#